data_AF-A0A2G9S531-F1
#
_entry.id   AF-A0A2G9S531-F1
#
_cell.length_a   1.000
_cell.length_b   1.000
_cell.length_c   1.000
_cell.angle_alpha   90.00
_cell.angle_beta   90.00
_cell.angle_gamma   90.00
#
_symmetry.space_group_name_H-M   'P 1'
#
loop_
_entity.id
_entity.type
_entity.pdbx_description
1 polymer ?
#
loop_
_entity_poly.entity_id
_entity_poly.type
_entity_poly.pdbx_seq_one_letter_code
_entity_poly.pdbx_strand_id
1 'polypeptide(L)'
;IGQCSSQPCLNGGTCTEEGSHYKCNCPPEWKGSNCQFKAPTDVNECEVYKTEGAPRLCVYACVNIPGSYRCACPSGYKLLGDGKNCEDIDECNSGLHNCSKHSMCINTAGGFQCVFPECPKPNGNISYVKTSPIQCERNPCPMDNRACHHAAKTISFHYLSLPSHLPTPVTLFRMATASAPGRPGPDSLRFGIVGGNSRGNFVMQRSDRQTGELILVQSLQGPQTIEVDVDMSEYLDRMFQAKHVSRITMFVSPYNF
;
A
#
# COMPACT_ATOMS: atom_id res chain seq x y z
N ILE A 1 -50.38 -45.12 30.65
CA ILE A 1 -50.44 -43.84 29.91
C ILE A 1 -49.01 -43.35 29.81
N GLY A 2 -48.45 -43.22 28.60
CA GLY A 2 -47.08 -42.75 28.38
C GLY A 2 -46.97 -41.24 28.65
N GLN A 3 -45.79 -40.77 29.01
CA GLN A 3 -45.56 -39.38 29.37
C GLN A 3 -45.69 -38.41 28.18
N CYS A 4 -45.55 -38.90 26.95
CA CYS A 4 -45.80 -38.13 25.72
C CYS A 4 -47.30 -37.95 25.42
N SER A 5 -48.21 -38.64 26.12
CA SER A 5 -49.66 -38.54 25.89
C SER A 5 -50.22 -37.16 26.21
N SER A 6 -49.54 -36.39 27.08
CA SER A 6 -49.91 -35.01 27.42
C SER A 6 -49.38 -33.97 26.42
N GLN A 7 -48.69 -34.41 25.35
CA GLN A 7 -48.04 -33.55 24.36
C GLN A 7 -47.16 -32.45 25.01
N PRO A 8 -46.16 -32.83 25.83
CA PRO A 8 -45.39 -31.85 26.62
C PRO A 8 -44.43 -30.98 25.78
N CYS A 9 -44.07 -31.41 24.56
CA CYS A 9 -43.12 -30.70 23.71
C CYS A 9 -43.80 -29.56 22.93
N LEU A 10 -43.24 -28.36 23.03
CA LEU A 10 -43.76 -27.14 22.40
C LEU A 10 -43.04 -26.87 21.06
N ASN A 11 -43.58 -25.91 20.30
CA ASN A 11 -42.95 -25.34 19.10
C ASN A 11 -42.48 -26.36 18.05
N GLY A 12 -43.24 -27.44 17.85
CA GLY A 12 -42.92 -28.49 16.87
C GLY A 12 -41.87 -29.51 17.34
N GLY A 13 -41.56 -29.56 18.65
CA GLY A 13 -40.71 -30.60 19.23
C GLY A 13 -41.34 -31.99 19.16
N THR A 14 -40.52 -33.01 18.87
CA THR A 14 -40.95 -34.42 18.82
C THR A 14 -40.73 -35.09 20.17
N CYS A 15 -41.76 -35.71 20.73
CA CYS A 15 -41.69 -36.41 22.02
C CYS A 15 -41.27 -37.87 21.85
N THR A 16 -40.30 -38.32 22.65
CA THR A 16 -39.88 -39.72 22.73
C THR A 16 -39.92 -40.21 24.18
N GLU A 17 -40.45 -41.42 24.41
CA GLU A 17 -40.46 -42.07 25.72
C GLU A 17 -39.09 -42.73 25.98
N GLU A 18 -38.37 -42.31 27.02
CA GLU A 18 -37.12 -42.92 27.50
C GLU A 18 -37.38 -43.58 28.88
N GLY A 19 -37.99 -44.77 28.88
CA GLY A 19 -38.23 -45.53 30.11
C GLY A 19 -39.24 -44.86 31.05
N SER A 20 -38.76 -44.29 32.17
CA SER A 20 -39.59 -43.61 33.18
C SER A 20 -39.64 -42.09 33.03
N HIS A 21 -39.12 -41.55 31.93
CA HIS A 21 -39.20 -40.12 31.61
C HIS A 21 -39.45 -39.90 30.10
N TYR A 22 -40.00 -38.74 29.73
CA TYR A 22 -40.06 -38.30 28.33
C TYR A 22 -38.88 -37.39 27.99
N LYS A 23 -38.58 -37.31 26.70
CA LYS A 23 -37.58 -36.41 26.14
C LYS A 23 -38.16 -35.71 24.91
N CYS A 24 -37.98 -34.40 24.84
CA CYS A 24 -38.35 -33.61 23.67
C CYS A 24 -37.13 -33.39 22.78
N ASN A 25 -37.23 -33.82 21.52
CA ASN A 25 -36.30 -33.45 20.46
C ASN A 25 -36.76 -32.13 19.84
N CYS A 26 -36.09 -31.04 20.19
CA CYS A 26 -36.46 -29.69 19.77
C CYS A 26 -35.96 -29.36 18.36
N PRO A 27 -36.72 -28.56 17.57
CA PRO A 27 -36.21 -27.99 16.32
C PRO A 27 -35.02 -27.05 16.57
N PRO A 28 -34.19 -26.74 15.55
CA PRO A 28 -32.94 -25.97 15.70
C PRO A 28 -33.10 -24.60 16.38
N GLU A 29 -34.27 -23.98 16.22
CA GLU A 29 -34.64 -22.67 16.76
C GLU A 29 -35.13 -22.70 18.22
N TRP A 30 -35.13 -23.87 18.88
CA TRP A 30 -35.71 -24.04 20.21
C TRP A 30 -34.84 -24.87 21.17
N LYS A 31 -34.88 -24.55 22.45
CA LYS A 31 -34.17 -25.18 23.57
C LYS A 31 -35.08 -25.28 24.81
N GLY A 32 -34.60 -26.02 25.81
CA GLY A 32 -35.32 -26.29 27.06
C GLY A 32 -35.95 -27.69 27.05
N SER A 33 -36.31 -28.19 28.23
CA SER A 33 -36.84 -29.56 28.41
C SER A 33 -38.08 -29.84 27.54
N ASN A 34 -38.84 -28.80 27.23
CA ASN A 34 -40.09 -28.86 26.48
C ASN A 34 -40.05 -27.99 25.23
N CYS A 35 -38.85 -27.59 24.76
CA CYS A 35 -38.69 -26.67 23.62
C CYS A 35 -39.37 -25.31 23.81
N GLN A 36 -39.44 -24.84 25.06
CA GLN A 36 -40.14 -23.62 25.45
C GLN A 36 -39.34 -22.34 25.22
N PHE A 37 -38.02 -22.44 25.02
CA PHE A 37 -37.14 -21.29 24.84
C PHE A 37 -36.68 -21.23 23.40
N LYS A 38 -36.72 -20.05 22.76
CA LYS A 38 -36.07 -19.88 21.47
C LYS A 38 -34.57 -20.12 21.67
N ALA A 39 -33.98 -21.04 20.91
CA ALA A 39 -32.54 -21.20 20.89
C ALA A 39 -31.93 -19.85 20.47
N PRO A 40 -30.86 -19.38 21.13
CA PRO A 40 -30.18 -18.18 20.67
C PRO A 40 -29.65 -18.45 19.27
N THR A 41 -30.29 -17.86 18.27
CA THR A 41 -29.76 -17.79 16.92
C THR A 41 -28.59 -16.83 16.95
N ASP A 42 -27.48 -17.27 16.39
CA ASP A 42 -26.32 -16.43 16.21
C ASP A 42 -26.70 -15.14 15.46
N VAL A 43 -26.33 -13.98 16.01
CA VAL A 43 -26.58 -12.69 15.37
C VAL A 43 -25.39 -12.45 14.46
N ASN A 44 -25.60 -12.42 13.15
CA ASN A 44 -24.52 -12.12 12.23
C ASN A 44 -24.16 -10.63 12.27
N GLU A 45 -23.21 -10.25 13.12
CA GLU A 45 -22.81 -8.85 13.27
C GLU A 45 -22.22 -8.30 11.96
N CYS A 46 -21.63 -9.15 11.12
CA CYS A 46 -21.08 -8.74 9.83
C CYS A 46 -22.17 -8.23 8.87
N GLU A 47 -23.41 -8.73 8.97
CA GLU A 47 -24.52 -8.21 8.15
C GLU A 47 -25.17 -6.99 8.83
N VAL A 48 -25.25 -6.98 10.15
CA VAL A 48 -25.81 -5.84 10.91
C VAL A 48 -25.01 -4.56 10.67
N TYR A 49 -23.67 -4.65 10.67
CA TYR A 49 -22.79 -3.49 10.51
C TYR A 49 -22.35 -3.22 9.06
N LYS A 50 -22.94 -3.90 8.07
CA LYS A 50 -22.73 -3.61 6.63
C LYS A 50 -23.62 -2.49 6.09
N THR A 51 -24.67 -2.09 6.82
CA THR A 51 -25.66 -1.10 6.35
C THR A 51 -25.09 0.31 6.28
N GLU A 52 -25.52 1.11 5.31
CA GLU A 52 -25.12 2.50 5.16
C GLU A 52 -25.40 3.31 6.44
N GLY A 53 -24.39 4.05 6.93
CA GLY A 53 -24.46 4.83 8.16
C GLY A 53 -24.08 4.09 9.45
N ALA A 54 -23.86 2.78 9.41
CA ALA A 54 -23.32 2.03 10.56
C ALA A 54 -21.80 2.26 10.70
N PRO A 55 -21.25 2.31 11.93
CA PRO A 55 -19.82 2.40 12.14
C PRO A 55 -19.13 1.13 11.60
N ARG A 56 -18.01 1.33 10.90
CA ARG A 56 -17.24 0.23 10.29
C ARG A 56 -16.72 -0.72 11.38
N LEU A 57 -17.18 -1.97 11.35
CA LEU A 57 -16.87 -2.96 12.37
C LEU A 57 -15.42 -3.46 12.31
N CYS A 58 -14.93 -3.73 11.10
CA CYS A 58 -13.59 -4.21 10.80
C CYS A 58 -12.96 -3.38 9.67
N VAL A 59 -11.66 -3.11 9.72
CA VAL A 59 -10.97 -2.40 8.63
C VAL A 59 -10.98 -3.20 7.34
N TYR A 60 -10.77 -4.51 7.39
CA TYR A 60 -10.74 -5.33 6.17
C TYR A 60 -11.93 -6.29 6.07
N ALA A 61 -11.87 -7.44 6.74
CA ALA A 61 -12.90 -8.46 6.66
C ALA A 61 -13.53 -8.74 8.03
N CYS A 62 -14.85 -8.92 8.04
CA CYS A 62 -15.60 -9.42 9.20
C CYS A 62 -15.94 -10.89 8.99
N VAL A 63 -15.71 -11.70 10.02
CA VAL A 63 -16.06 -13.12 10.05
C VAL A 63 -17.01 -13.37 11.22
N ASN A 64 -18.24 -13.77 10.89
CA ASN A 64 -19.24 -14.15 11.88
C ASN A 64 -18.88 -15.50 12.52
N ILE A 65 -19.00 -15.61 13.83
CA ILE A 65 -18.73 -16.84 14.59
C ILE A 65 -19.85 -17.08 15.61
N PRO A 66 -20.19 -18.33 15.95
CA PRO A 66 -21.26 -18.56 16.92
C PRO A 66 -21.06 -17.80 18.25
N GLY A 67 -21.95 -16.85 18.52
CA GLY A 67 -21.97 -16.01 19.71
C GLY A 67 -21.14 -14.72 19.64
N SER A 68 -20.48 -14.40 18.52
CA SER A 68 -19.70 -13.16 18.32
C SER A 68 -19.27 -12.95 16.86
N TYR A 69 -18.34 -12.02 16.62
CA TYR A 69 -17.59 -11.89 15.37
C TYR A 69 -16.10 -11.79 15.65
N ARG A 70 -15.30 -11.92 14.59
CA ARG A 70 -13.88 -11.53 14.60
C ARG A 70 -13.51 -10.82 13.31
N CYS A 71 -12.59 -9.87 13.41
CA CYS A 71 -12.01 -9.26 12.23
C CYS A 71 -10.83 -10.09 11.70
N ALA A 72 -10.60 -10.01 10.40
CA ALA A 72 -9.46 -10.61 9.73
C ALA A 72 -8.79 -9.57 8.84
N CYS A 73 -7.46 -9.62 8.80
CA CYS A 73 -6.62 -8.79 7.95
C CYS A 73 -6.23 -9.53 6.67
N PRO A 74 -5.92 -8.82 5.58
CA PRO A 74 -5.44 -9.46 4.38
C PRO A 74 -4.02 -10.01 4.57
N SER A 75 -3.54 -10.77 3.59
CA SER A 75 -2.16 -11.24 3.55
C SER A 75 -1.17 -10.07 3.60
N GLY A 76 -0.12 -10.21 4.40
CA GLY A 76 0.89 -9.16 4.65
C GLY A 76 0.52 -8.20 5.79
N TYR A 77 -0.63 -8.40 6.45
CA TYR A 77 -1.06 -7.57 7.57
C TYR A 77 -1.36 -8.41 8.81
N LYS A 78 -1.14 -7.82 9.98
CA LYS A 78 -1.48 -8.39 11.29
C LYS A 78 -2.59 -7.58 11.95
N LEU A 79 -3.42 -8.27 12.74
CA LEU A 79 -4.49 -7.62 13.50
C LEU A 79 -3.89 -6.90 14.71
N LEU A 80 -4.27 -5.63 14.90
CA LEU A 80 -3.87 -4.84 16.06
C LEU A 80 -4.56 -5.32 17.33
N GLY A 81 -4.06 -4.86 18.49
CA GLY A 81 -4.60 -5.25 19.81
C GLY A 81 -6.05 -4.86 20.05
N ASP A 82 -6.61 -3.94 19.25
CA ASP A 82 -8.03 -3.60 19.27
C ASP A 82 -8.94 -4.64 18.59
N GLY A 83 -8.35 -5.63 17.92
CA GLY A 83 -9.07 -6.68 17.22
C GLY A 83 -9.84 -6.22 15.98
N LYS A 84 -9.60 -5.00 15.47
CA LYS A 84 -10.37 -4.37 14.38
C LYS A 84 -9.52 -3.77 13.27
N ASN A 85 -8.39 -3.17 13.63
CA ASN A 85 -7.50 -2.51 12.70
C ASN A 85 -6.38 -3.45 12.24
N CYS A 86 -5.89 -3.20 11.02
CA CYS A 86 -4.81 -3.97 10.41
C CYS A 86 -3.57 -3.11 10.32
N GLU A 87 -2.44 -3.67 10.73
CA GLU A 87 -1.12 -3.06 10.58
C GLU A 87 -0.32 -3.88 9.58
N ASP A 88 0.34 -3.20 8.66
CA ASP A 88 1.25 -3.80 7.69
C ASP A 88 2.41 -4.50 8.41
N ILE A 89 2.80 -5.68 7.92
CA ILE A 89 3.96 -6.39 8.45
C ILE A 89 5.18 -5.83 7.73
N ASP A 90 6.02 -5.09 8.44
CA ASP A 90 7.28 -4.63 7.87
C ASP A 90 8.26 -5.83 7.73
N GLU A 91 8.24 -6.52 6.60
CA GLU A 91 9.09 -7.69 6.40
C GLU A 91 10.58 -7.32 6.34
N CYS A 92 10.89 -6.08 5.94
CA CYS A 92 12.26 -5.56 5.88
C CYS A 92 12.85 -5.39 7.28
N ASN A 93 12.10 -4.80 8.20
CA ASN A 93 12.53 -4.62 9.59
C ASN A 93 12.41 -5.90 10.42
N SER A 94 11.44 -6.76 10.09
CA SER A 94 11.20 -8.02 10.80
C SER A 94 12.12 -9.16 10.34
N GLY A 95 12.91 -8.97 9.28
CA GLY A 95 13.76 -10.00 8.69
C GLY A 95 12.96 -11.16 8.05
N LEU A 96 11.70 -10.91 7.68
CA LEU A 96 10.83 -11.88 7.01
C LEU A 96 10.94 -11.84 5.47
N HIS A 97 11.88 -11.04 4.95
CA HIS A 97 12.18 -10.94 3.54
C HIS A 97 13.20 -11.99 3.07
N ASN A 98 13.19 -12.32 1.79
CA ASN A 98 14.17 -13.22 1.15
C ASN A 98 15.17 -12.49 0.22
N CYS A 99 15.30 -11.17 0.37
CA CYS A 99 16.23 -10.37 -0.43
C CYS A 99 17.69 -10.85 -0.31
N SER A 100 18.39 -10.83 -1.45
CA SER A 100 19.81 -11.12 -1.51
C SER A 100 20.64 -10.08 -0.75
N LYS A 101 21.86 -10.44 -0.33
CA LYS A 101 22.78 -9.53 0.37
C LYS A 101 23.14 -8.25 -0.41
N HIS A 102 23.02 -8.27 -1.73
CA HIS A 102 23.35 -7.14 -2.59
C HIS A 102 22.13 -6.27 -2.93
N SER A 103 20.91 -6.76 -2.67
CA SER A 103 19.67 -6.02 -2.89
C SER A 103 19.23 -5.26 -1.64
N MET A 104 18.52 -4.17 -1.87
CA MET A 104 17.83 -3.43 -0.81
C MET A 104 16.41 -3.95 -0.64
N CYS A 105 15.95 -4.05 0.60
CA CYS A 105 14.55 -4.37 0.90
C CYS A 105 13.74 -3.08 0.99
N ILE A 106 12.63 -3.01 0.27
CA ILE A 106 11.64 -1.94 0.35
C ILE A 106 10.35 -2.53 0.88
N ASN A 107 9.90 -2.05 2.04
CA ASN A 107 8.62 -2.44 2.59
C ASN A 107 7.48 -1.83 1.76
N THR A 108 6.46 -2.63 1.44
CA THR A 108 5.31 -2.22 0.64
C THR A 108 4.01 -2.60 1.35
N ALA A 109 2.91 -1.91 1.06
CA ALA A 109 1.64 -2.21 1.69
C ALA A 109 1.16 -3.63 1.29
N GLY A 110 1.28 -4.58 2.22
CA GLY A 110 0.97 -6.00 2.07
C GLY A 110 2.12 -6.91 1.64
N GLY A 111 3.38 -6.45 1.68
CA GLY A 111 4.54 -7.27 1.35
C GLY A 111 5.84 -6.48 1.20
N PHE A 112 6.83 -7.03 0.50
CA PHE A 112 8.11 -6.34 0.28
C PHE A 112 8.60 -6.49 -1.15
N GLN A 113 9.54 -5.63 -1.53
CA GLN A 113 10.23 -5.68 -2.81
C GLN A 113 11.74 -5.64 -2.62
N CYS A 114 12.44 -6.56 -3.27
CA CYS A 114 13.90 -6.58 -3.30
C CYS A 114 14.38 -5.83 -4.54
N VAL A 115 14.95 -4.65 -4.33
CA VAL A 115 15.40 -3.78 -5.42
C VAL A 115 16.91 -3.79 -5.52
N PHE A 116 17.41 -3.77 -6.75
CA PHE A 116 18.84 -3.64 -7.03
C PHE A 116 19.05 -2.46 -7.99
N PRO A 117 19.13 -1.22 -7.46
CA PRO A 117 19.38 -0.05 -8.29
C PRO A 117 20.74 -0.16 -8.99
N GLU A 118 20.70 -0.18 -10.33
CA GLU A 118 21.86 -0.25 -11.21
C GLU A 118 22.06 1.04 -11.98
N CYS A 119 23.30 1.50 -12.08
CA CYS A 119 23.63 2.62 -12.94
C CYS A 119 23.46 2.25 -14.42
N PRO A 120 23.07 3.20 -15.29
CA PRO A 120 22.92 2.93 -16.71
C PRO A 120 24.21 2.35 -17.31
N LYS A 121 24.04 1.38 -18.21
CA LYS A 121 25.17 0.80 -18.97
C LYS A 121 25.89 1.91 -19.77
N PRO A 122 27.21 1.82 -19.93
CA PRO A 122 27.96 2.79 -20.72
C PRO A 122 27.40 2.92 -22.14
N ASN A 123 27.28 4.16 -22.63
CA ASN A 123 26.83 4.46 -23.97
C ASN A 123 27.75 5.52 -24.60
N GLY A 124 28.65 5.09 -25.48
CA GLY A 124 29.72 5.94 -26.01
C GLY A 124 30.59 6.49 -24.89
N ASN A 125 30.73 7.82 -24.83
CA ASN A 125 31.54 8.50 -23.80
C ASN A 125 30.77 8.77 -22.49
N ILE A 126 29.52 8.29 -22.38
CA ILE A 126 28.71 8.46 -21.17
C ILE A 126 28.84 7.19 -20.33
N SER A 127 29.37 7.35 -19.12
CA SER A 127 29.48 6.27 -18.14
C SER A 127 29.16 6.80 -16.74
N TYR A 128 28.63 5.92 -15.90
CA TYR A 128 28.19 6.24 -14.54
C TYR A 128 28.90 5.36 -13.53
N VAL A 129 29.24 5.92 -12.38
CA VAL A 129 29.79 5.22 -11.22
C VAL A 129 28.77 5.27 -10.08
N LYS A 130 28.64 4.16 -9.36
CA LYS A 130 27.76 4.05 -8.21
C LYS A 130 28.43 4.73 -7.00
N THR A 131 27.88 5.86 -6.55
CA THR A 131 28.42 6.64 -5.43
C THR A 131 27.74 6.30 -4.10
N SER A 132 26.52 5.77 -4.16
CA SER A 132 25.81 5.21 -3.00
C SER A 132 24.90 4.05 -3.46
N PRO A 133 24.27 3.29 -2.55
CA PRO A 133 23.30 2.26 -2.91
C PRO A 133 22.22 2.75 -3.89
N ILE A 134 21.81 4.01 -3.79
CA ILE A 134 20.71 4.64 -4.54
C ILE A 134 21.15 5.83 -5.40
N GLN A 135 22.45 6.00 -5.65
CA GLN A 135 22.95 7.15 -6.40
C GLN A 135 24.06 6.77 -7.37
N CYS A 136 23.97 7.32 -8.57
CA CYS A 136 24.97 7.26 -9.61
C CYS A 136 25.42 8.67 -9.99
N GLU A 137 26.71 8.81 -10.25
CA GLU A 137 27.31 10.03 -10.78
C GLU A 137 27.98 9.75 -12.12
N ARG A 138 27.81 10.67 -13.07
CA ARG A 138 28.41 10.56 -14.39
C ARG A 138 29.90 10.90 -14.32
N ASN A 139 30.71 10.12 -15.02
CA ASN A 139 32.12 10.44 -15.21
C ASN A 139 32.29 11.77 -15.99
N PRO A 140 33.45 12.46 -15.82
CA PRO A 140 33.74 13.69 -16.54
C PRO A 140 33.57 13.53 -18.07
N CYS A 141 32.91 14.52 -18.68
CA CYS A 141 32.67 14.52 -20.12
C CYS A 141 33.87 15.12 -20.87
N PRO A 142 34.24 14.56 -22.05
CA PRO A 142 35.16 15.23 -22.97
C PRO A 142 34.62 16.60 -23.38
N MET A 143 35.53 17.58 -23.59
CA MET A 143 35.17 18.98 -23.86
C MET A 143 34.18 19.13 -25.03
N ASP A 144 34.38 18.40 -26.13
CA ASP A 144 33.57 18.53 -27.35
C ASP A 144 32.33 17.61 -27.40
N ASN A 145 32.02 16.88 -26.34
CA ASN A 145 30.88 15.97 -26.33
C ASN A 145 29.62 16.62 -25.73
N ARG A 146 28.92 17.41 -26.55
CA ARG A 146 27.67 18.07 -26.16
C ARG A 146 26.60 17.10 -25.65
N ALA A 147 26.50 15.90 -26.24
CA ALA A 147 25.55 14.88 -25.79
C ALA A 147 25.84 14.40 -24.36
N CYS A 148 27.11 14.24 -24.00
CA CYS A 148 27.52 13.90 -22.64
C CYS A 148 27.21 15.02 -21.65
N HIS A 149 27.49 16.27 -22.01
CA HIS A 149 27.20 17.42 -21.14
C HIS A 149 25.70 17.55 -20.84
N HIS A 150 24.83 17.29 -21.82
CA HIS A 150 23.37 17.28 -21.62
C HIS A 150 22.82 16.02 -20.94
N ALA A 151 23.61 14.96 -20.79
CA ALA A 151 23.21 13.78 -20.02
C ALA A 151 23.01 14.14 -18.55
N ALA A 152 22.32 13.28 -17.80
CA ALA A 152 22.17 13.46 -16.37
C ALA A 152 23.56 13.41 -15.69
N LYS A 153 23.89 14.41 -14.85
CA LYS A 153 25.10 14.44 -14.03
C LYS A 153 24.96 13.47 -12.86
N THR A 154 23.79 13.44 -12.23
CA THR A 154 23.45 12.46 -11.19
C THR A 154 22.13 11.77 -11.52
N ILE A 155 22.03 10.51 -11.13
CA ILE A 155 20.80 9.72 -11.16
C ILE A 155 20.57 9.19 -9.75
N SER A 156 19.40 9.43 -9.19
CA SER A 156 19.00 8.92 -7.88
C SER A 156 17.78 8.01 -8.00
N PHE A 157 17.71 6.97 -7.18
CA PHE A 157 16.63 5.99 -7.17
C PHE A 157 15.78 6.17 -5.92
N HIS A 158 14.46 6.27 -6.11
CA HIS A 158 13.47 6.48 -5.06
C HIS A 158 12.38 5.44 -5.16
N TYR A 159 11.96 4.91 -4.01
CA TYR A 159 10.96 3.85 -3.93
C TYR A 159 9.80 4.31 -3.07
N LEU A 160 8.58 4.27 -3.61
CA LEU A 160 7.37 4.68 -2.92
C LEU A 160 6.41 3.50 -2.81
N SER A 161 5.91 3.25 -1.61
CA SER A 161 4.79 2.33 -1.37
C SER A 161 3.49 3.14 -1.36
N LEU A 162 2.53 2.78 -2.22
CA LEU A 162 1.27 3.50 -2.36
C LEU A 162 0.09 2.54 -2.22
N PRO A 163 -0.99 2.90 -1.50
CA PRO A 163 -2.24 2.16 -1.57
C PRO A 163 -2.91 2.36 -2.94
N SER A 164 -3.78 1.44 -3.31
CA SER A 164 -4.69 1.58 -4.45
C SER A 164 -5.70 2.69 -4.17
N HIS A 165 -6.15 3.34 -5.24
CA HIS A 165 -7.19 4.37 -5.21
C HIS A 165 -6.87 5.60 -4.32
N LEU A 166 -5.60 6.00 -4.23
CA LEU A 166 -5.19 7.22 -3.55
C LEU A 166 -6.05 8.43 -3.97
N PRO A 167 -6.52 9.25 -3.03
CA PRO A 167 -7.19 10.51 -3.33
C PRO A 167 -6.28 11.42 -4.17
N THR A 168 -6.84 12.01 -5.22
CA THR A 168 -6.11 12.91 -6.13
C THR A 168 -6.77 14.28 -6.16
N PRO A 169 -5.99 15.37 -6.33
CA PRO A 169 -4.53 15.39 -6.51
C PRO A 169 -3.75 15.18 -5.20
N VAL A 170 -2.59 14.49 -5.27
CA VAL A 170 -1.69 14.30 -4.12
C VAL A 170 -0.21 14.43 -4.52
N THR A 171 0.57 15.15 -3.73
CA THR A 171 2.03 15.25 -3.91
C THR A 171 2.70 13.96 -3.46
N LEU A 172 3.40 13.29 -4.38
CA LEU A 172 4.10 12.03 -4.12
C LEU A 172 5.59 12.20 -3.81
N PHE A 173 6.22 13.20 -4.44
CA PHE A 173 7.67 13.37 -4.35
C PHE A 173 8.05 14.84 -4.50
N ARG A 174 9.12 15.26 -3.81
CA ARG A 174 9.67 16.61 -3.87
C ARG A 174 11.14 16.57 -4.25
N MET A 175 11.53 17.44 -5.16
CA MET A 175 12.92 17.71 -5.51
C MET A 175 13.25 19.14 -5.15
N ALA A 176 14.33 19.35 -4.41
CA ALA A 176 14.83 20.66 -4.05
C ALA A 176 16.35 20.72 -4.13
N THR A 177 16.89 21.90 -4.38
CA THR A 177 18.34 22.14 -4.28
C THR A 177 18.76 22.27 -2.82
N ALA A 178 19.90 21.69 -2.46
CA ALA A 178 20.54 21.97 -1.18
C ALA A 178 21.15 23.38 -1.22
N SER A 179 20.41 24.39 -0.78
CA SER A 179 20.94 25.75 -0.63
C SER A 179 21.84 25.82 0.60
N ALA A 180 23.15 25.86 0.39
CA ALA A 180 24.09 26.22 1.46
C ALA A 180 23.93 27.71 1.82
N PRO A 181 23.95 28.09 3.11
CA PRO A 181 23.92 29.50 3.50
C PRO A 181 25.08 30.28 2.84
N GLY A 182 24.78 31.36 2.13
CA GLY A 182 25.80 32.27 1.56
C GLY A 182 26.32 31.94 0.16
N ARG A 183 25.81 30.91 -0.52
CA ARG A 183 26.09 30.68 -1.95
C ARG A 183 24.94 31.24 -2.80
N PRO A 184 25.20 32.02 -3.87
CA PRO A 184 24.17 32.27 -4.87
C PRO A 184 23.71 30.91 -5.40
N GLY A 185 22.46 30.54 -5.13
CA GLY A 185 21.86 29.35 -5.74
C GLY A 185 21.79 29.51 -7.26
N PRO A 186 21.50 28.45 -8.02
CA PRO A 186 21.29 28.58 -9.46
C PRO A 186 20.22 29.65 -9.75
N ASP A 187 20.50 30.54 -10.71
CA ASP A 187 19.59 31.64 -11.08
C ASP A 187 18.21 31.12 -11.50
N SER A 188 18.19 29.92 -12.11
CA SER A 188 16.96 29.29 -12.55
C SER A 188 17.04 27.77 -12.51
N LEU A 189 15.97 27.15 -12.01
CA LEU A 189 15.73 25.71 -12.07
C LEU A 189 14.57 25.41 -13.00
N ARG A 190 14.68 24.30 -13.72
CA ARG A 190 13.58 23.71 -14.49
C ARG A 190 13.33 22.29 -14.03
N PHE A 191 12.06 21.95 -13.88
CA PHE A 191 11.60 20.63 -13.47
C PHE A 191 10.78 20.01 -14.58
N GLY A 192 10.94 18.70 -14.81
CA GLY A 192 10.25 18.00 -15.86
C GLY A 192 10.01 16.53 -15.56
N ILE A 193 9.06 15.94 -16.29
CA ILE A 193 8.91 14.48 -16.39
C ILE A 193 9.55 14.07 -17.69
N VAL A 194 10.55 13.20 -17.61
CA VAL A 194 11.39 12.79 -18.76
C VAL A 194 11.14 11.36 -19.21
N GLY A 195 10.40 10.57 -18.43
CA GLY A 195 10.00 9.21 -18.78
C GLY A 195 8.84 8.69 -17.93
N GLY A 196 8.17 7.63 -18.40
CA GLY A 196 7.22 6.87 -17.58
C GLY A 196 5.81 7.45 -17.40
N ASN A 197 5.47 8.56 -18.08
CA ASN A 197 4.17 9.23 -17.93
C ASN A 197 3.32 9.26 -19.21
N SER A 198 3.29 8.16 -19.96
CA SER A 198 2.53 8.09 -21.22
C SER A 198 1.00 8.19 -21.04
N ARG A 199 0.49 7.83 -19.85
CA ARG A 199 -0.94 7.91 -19.50
C ARG A 199 -1.38 9.27 -18.93
N GLY A 200 -0.44 10.18 -18.65
CA GLY A 200 -0.75 11.48 -18.06
C GLY A 200 -1.27 11.41 -16.62
N ASN A 201 -0.89 10.36 -15.87
CA ASN A 201 -1.29 10.18 -14.47
C ASN A 201 -0.55 11.15 -13.53
N PHE A 202 0.58 11.68 -13.98
CA PHE A 202 1.47 12.52 -13.19
C PHE A 202 1.67 13.89 -13.82
N VAL A 203 1.82 14.91 -12.99
CA VAL A 203 2.27 16.24 -13.40
C VAL A 203 3.42 16.68 -12.52
N MET A 204 4.35 17.43 -13.12
CA MET A 204 5.43 18.09 -12.39
C MET A 204 5.05 19.55 -12.20
N GLN A 205 4.94 20.00 -10.97
CA GLN A 205 4.59 21.38 -10.64
C GLN A 205 5.71 22.04 -9.84
N ARG A 206 5.99 23.30 -10.15
CA ARG A 206 6.91 24.11 -9.36
C ARG A 206 6.19 24.67 -8.13
N SER A 207 6.67 24.35 -6.94
CA SER A 207 6.12 24.83 -5.67
C SER A 207 6.72 26.18 -5.29
N ASP A 208 8.03 26.33 -5.41
CA ASP A 208 8.74 27.59 -5.19
C ASP A 208 9.93 27.75 -6.16
N ARG A 209 10.83 28.71 -5.91
CA ARG A 209 11.98 28.92 -6.81
C ARG A 209 12.97 27.76 -6.86
N GLN A 210 13.05 26.97 -5.79
CA GLN A 210 14.01 25.90 -5.58
C GLN A 210 13.39 24.50 -5.52
N THR A 211 12.06 24.40 -5.47
CA THR A 211 11.33 23.16 -5.23
C THR A 211 10.39 22.81 -6.38
N GLY A 212 10.48 21.57 -6.85
CA GLY A 212 9.55 20.93 -7.78
C GLY A 212 8.86 19.72 -7.12
N GLU A 213 7.59 19.52 -7.42
CA GLU A 213 6.75 18.48 -6.86
C GLU A 213 6.17 17.59 -7.96
N LEU A 214 6.32 16.28 -7.79
CA LEU A 214 5.60 15.28 -8.58
C LEU A 214 4.25 15.04 -7.94
N ILE A 215 3.19 15.31 -8.69
CA ILE A 215 1.80 15.22 -8.23
C ILE A 215 1.09 14.13 -9.02
N LEU A 216 0.42 13.23 -8.31
CA LEU A 216 -0.52 12.29 -8.90
C LEU A 216 -1.85 12.99 -9.14
N VAL A 217 -2.28 13.03 -10.39
CA VAL A 217 -3.55 13.69 -10.81
C VAL A 217 -4.64 12.70 -11.20
N GLN A 218 -4.27 11.45 -11.46
CA GLN A 218 -5.22 10.37 -11.70
C GLN A 218 -4.91 9.20 -10.77
N SER A 219 -5.93 8.71 -10.09
CA SER A 219 -5.78 7.63 -9.13
C SER A 219 -5.28 6.34 -9.79
N LEU A 220 -4.45 5.58 -9.08
CA LEU A 220 -3.83 4.35 -9.58
C LEU A 220 -4.52 3.14 -8.94
N GLN A 221 -4.83 2.14 -9.75
CA GLN A 221 -5.38 0.87 -9.27
C GLN A 221 -4.27 -0.17 -9.14
N GLY A 222 -4.07 -0.75 -7.95
CA GLY A 222 -3.13 -1.85 -7.78
C GLY A 222 -3.71 -3.22 -8.16
N PRO A 223 -2.88 -4.28 -8.17
CA PRO A 223 -1.44 -4.26 -7.96
C PRO A 223 -0.68 -3.88 -9.25
N GLN A 224 0.22 -2.90 -9.17
CA GLN A 224 1.12 -2.58 -10.29
C GLN A 224 2.39 -1.86 -9.82
N THR A 225 3.46 -2.00 -10.60
CA THR A 225 4.70 -1.23 -10.43
C THR A 225 4.79 -0.18 -11.53
N ILE A 226 4.99 1.07 -11.14
CA ILE A 226 5.08 2.19 -12.07
C ILE A 226 6.43 2.86 -11.88
N GLU A 227 7.13 3.13 -12.98
CA GLU A 227 8.37 3.89 -12.96
C GLU A 227 8.16 5.21 -13.70
N VAL A 228 8.57 6.31 -13.05
CA VAL A 228 8.56 7.66 -13.62
C VAL A 228 9.93 8.27 -13.41
N ASP A 229 10.52 8.76 -14.50
CA ASP A 229 11.77 9.50 -14.43
C ASP A 229 11.44 11.00 -14.46
N VAL A 230 11.86 11.73 -13.43
CA VAL A 230 11.74 13.19 -13.35
C VAL A 230 13.12 13.84 -13.34
N ASP A 231 13.24 15.07 -13.82
CA ASP A 231 14.50 15.80 -13.82
C ASP A 231 14.42 17.18 -13.21
N MET A 232 15.57 17.62 -12.69
CA MET A 232 15.87 18.98 -12.29
C MET A 232 17.07 19.45 -13.10
N SER A 233 16.88 20.49 -13.90
CA SER A 233 17.93 21.11 -14.72
C SER A 233 18.30 22.48 -14.16
N GLU A 234 19.61 22.69 -13.97
CA GLU A 234 20.20 23.91 -13.41
C GLU A 234 20.69 24.84 -14.51
N TYR A 235 20.40 26.13 -14.37
CA TYR A 235 20.85 27.18 -15.29
C TYR A 235 21.48 28.34 -14.50
N LEU A 236 22.64 28.80 -14.98
CA LEU A 236 23.35 29.99 -14.53
C LEU A 236 23.49 30.92 -15.74
N ASP A 237 23.06 32.18 -15.63
CA ASP A 237 23.08 33.13 -16.75
C ASP A 237 22.44 32.58 -18.05
N ARG A 238 21.31 31.86 -17.91
CA ARG A 238 20.59 31.15 -19.00
C ARG A 238 21.37 30.00 -19.67
N MET A 239 22.58 29.70 -19.20
CA MET A 239 23.39 28.58 -19.68
C MET A 239 23.14 27.34 -18.84
N PHE A 240 22.88 26.22 -19.51
CA PHE A 240 22.71 24.92 -18.88
C PHE A 240 23.98 24.50 -18.14
N GLN A 241 23.86 24.14 -16.87
CA GLN A 241 24.97 23.72 -16.01
C GLN A 241 24.97 22.22 -15.77
N ALA A 242 23.84 21.69 -15.32
CA ALA A 242 23.70 20.28 -14.96
C ALA A 242 22.25 19.83 -15.02
N LYS A 243 22.06 18.52 -15.16
CA LYS A 243 20.77 17.84 -15.08
C LYS A 243 20.86 16.74 -14.05
N HIS A 244 19.86 16.66 -13.17
CA HIS A 244 19.74 15.65 -12.14
C HIS A 244 18.47 14.87 -12.41
N VAL A 245 18.56 13.54 -12.45
CA VAL A 245 17.39 12.67 -12.69
C VAL A 245 17.07 11.91 -11.42
N SER A 246 15.79 11.86 -11.07
CA SER A 246 15.26 10.96 -10.05
C SER A 246 14.37 9.94 -10.73
N ARG A 247 14.78 8.66 -10.62
CA ARG A 247 13.96 7.52 -11.01
C ARG A 247 13.10 7.11 -9.84
N ILE A 248 11.79 7.26 -9.99
CA ILE A 248 10.82 6.98 -8.93
C ILE A 248 10.06 5.72 -9.30
N THR A 249 10.27 4.66 -8.54
CA THR A 249 9.55 3.40 -8.67
C THR A 249 8.47 3.35 -7.59
N MET A 250 7.22 3.27 -8.02
CA MET A 250 6.04 3.19 -7.16
C MET A 250 5.50 1.77 -7.15
N PHE A 251 5.35 1.20 -5.96
CA PHE A 251 4.70 -0.08 -5.72
C PHE A 251 3.27 0.20 -5.26
N VAL A 252 2.32 0.05 -6.18
CA VAL A 252 0.89 0.25 -5.89
C VAL A 252 0.32 -1.06 -5.37
N SER A 253 -0.06 -1.07 -4.09
CA SER A 253 -0.68 -2.20 -3.40
C SER A 253 -2.06 -2.53 -3.96
N PRO A 254 -2.54 -3.79 -3.90
CA PRO A 254 -3.93 -4.12 -4.21
C PRO A 254 -4.94 -3.59 -3.17
N TYR A 255 -4.49 -3.10 -2.02
CA TYR A 255 -5.33 -2.63 -0.92
C TYR A 255 -5.47 -1.10 -0.93
N ASN A 256 -6.59 -0.58 -0.41
CA ASN A 256 -6.92 0.85 -0.43
C ASN A 256 -6.54 1.60 0.85
N PHE A 257 -5.88 0.94 1.81
CA PHE A 257 -5.67 1.44 3.17
C PHE A 257 -4.22 1.27 3.62
#